data_AF-A0A0M2SKP9-F1
#
_entry.id   AF-A0A0M2SKP9-F1
#
_cell.length_a   1.000
_cell.length_b   1.000
_cell.length_c   1.000
_cell.angle_alpha   90.00
_cell.angle_beta   90.00
_cell.angle_gamma   90.00
#
_symmetry.space_group_name_H-M   'P 1'
#
loop_
_entity.id
_entity.type
_entity.pdbx_description
1 polymer ?
#
loop_
_entity_poly.entity_id
_entity_poly.type
_entity_poly.pdbx_seq_one_letter_code
_entity_poly.pdbx_strand_id
1 'polypeptide(L)'
;MKKNSENSGFKALLEILLVSTRLGLTSFGGPVAHLGYFHNEYVQRRKWLDEKTYADLVALCQFLPGPASSQVGIGIGVMRAGVIGGIVSFIGFTLPSVLALIIFALILQGLDVGDAGWIHGLKIVAVAVVAHAILGMAQKLTPDLNRKALALFALIVTLLWQTAFTQVGVILVSAFIGYLIYKQHAESEEAHLHFPVSRRFGAICLSLFFGLLIILPLIREATSLNWIAMFDSFYRSGSLVFGGGHVVLPLLEREFVPTGWLSEEA
;
A
#
# COMPACT_ATOMS: atom_id res chain seq x y z
N MET A 1 32.41 -15.56 19.86
CA MET A 1 31.40 -14.48 20.02
C MET A 1 30.48 -14.26 18.80
N LYS A 2 30.81 -14.68 17.55
CA LYS A 2 29.91 -14.52 16.38
C LYS A 2 28.60 -15.35 16.41
N LYS A 3 28.66 -16.59 16.95
CA LYS A 3 27.55 -17.56 16.96
C LYS A 3 26.30 -17.12 17.75
N ASN A 4 26.45 -16.21 18.74
CA ASN A 4 25.32 -15.68 19.50
C ASN A 4 24.59 -14.52 18.79
N SER A 5 25.25 -13.78 17.89
CA SER A 5 24.61 -12.69 17.14
C SER A 5 23.76 -13.20 15.97
N GLU A 6 24.24 -14.22 15.26
CA GLU A 6 23.50 -14.84 14.13
C GLU A 6 22.22 -15.53 14.60
N ASN A 7 22.27 -16.20 15.74
CA ASN A 7 21.12 -16.90 16.32
C ASN A 7 20.06 -15.92 16.85
N SER A 8 20.46 -14.69 17.20
CA SER A 8 19.52 -13.61 17.57
C SER A 8 18.84 -13.02 16.34
N GLY A 9 19.58 -12.80 15.24
CA GLY A 9 19.03 -12.30 13.99
C GLY A 9 18.02 -13.27 13.34
N PHE A 10 18.36 -14.55 13.27
CA PHE A 10 17.45 -15.57 12.72
C PHE A 10 16.15 -15.68 13.52
N LYS A 11 16.22 -15.68 14.85
CA LYS A 11 15.03 -15.70 15.72
C LYS A 11 14.14 -14.47 15.50
N ALA A 12 14.74 -13.29 15.35
CA ALA A 12 14.00 -12.06 15.06
C ALA A 12 13.28 -12.13 13.71
N LEU A 13 13.95 -12.65 12.66
CA LEU A 13 13.34 -12.84 11.34
C LEU A 13 12.19 -13.85 11.37
N LEU A 14 12.37 -14.97 12.07
CA LEU A 14 11.34 -15.98 12.22
C LEU A 14 10.12 -15.43 12.98
N GLU A 15 10.36 -14.63 14.03
CA GLU A 15 9.29 -13.94 14.75
C GLU A 15 8.54 -12.96 13.84
N ILE A 16 9.25 -12.13 13.05
CA ILE A 16 8.63 -11.24 12.07
C ILE A 16 7.76 -12.03 11.09
N LEU A 17 8.28 -13.13 10.56
CA LEU A 17 7.57 -13.98 9.61
C LEU A 17 6.27 -14.51 10.22
N LEU A 18 6.35 -15.16 11.38
CA LEU A 18 5.17 -15.75 12.04
C LEU A 18 4.09 -14.71 12.35
N VAL A 19 4.50 -13.55 12.88
CA VAL A 19 3.55 -12.49 13.24
C VAL A 19 2.92 -11.88 11.99
N SER A 20 3.74 -11.58 10.98
CA SER A 20 3.25 -10.99 9.73
C SER A 20 2.34 -11.97 8.98
N THR A 21 2.68 -13.26 8.93
CA THR A 21 1.84 -14.33 8.36
C THR A 21 0.51 -14.46 9.08
N ARG A 22 0.51 -14.47 10.41
CA ARG A 22 -0.74 -14.50 11.18
C ARG A 22 -1.59 -13.28 10.87
N LEU A 23 -0.99 -12.09 10.85
CA LEU A 23 -1.71 -10.85 10.51
C LEU A 23 -2.22 -10.85 9.07
N GLY A 24 -1.48 -11.41 8.11
CA GLY A 24 -1.93 -11.56 6.72
C GLY A 24 -3.15 -12.47 6.57
N LEU A 25 -3.29 -13.45 7.46
CA LEU A 25 -4.45 -14.36 7.51
C LEU A 25 -5.64 -13.81 8.32
N THR A 26 -5.41 -12.86 9.23
CA THR A 26 -6.45 -12.40 10.18
C THR A 26 -6.89 -10.95 10.02
N SER A 27 -6.15 -10.14 9.27
CA SER A 27 -6.48 -8.72 9.09
C SER A 27 -7.48 -8.56 7.95
N PHE A 28 -8.71 -8.18 8.28
CA PHE A 28 -9.78 -7.89 7.33
C PHE A 28 -10.33 -6.49 7.57
N GLY A 29 -11.01 -5.91 6.57
CA GLY A 29 -11.61 -4.56 6.67
C GLY A 29 -10.76 -3.43 6.08
N GLY A 30 -9.72 -3.76 5.30
CA GLY A 30 -8.95 -2.80 4.51
C GLY A 30 -7.86 -2.07 5.31
N PRO A 31 -7.19 -1.08 4.69
CA PRO A 31 -5.96 -0.49 5.23
C PRO A 31 -6.10 0.08 6.64
N VAL A 32 -7.21 0.77 6.94
CA VAL A 32 -7.44 1.36 8.27
C VAL A 32 -7.61 0.29 9.34
N ALA A 33 -8.30 -0.80 9.02
CA ALA A 33 -8.44 -1.93 9.93
C ALA A 33 -7.08 -2.60 10.15
N HIS A 34 -6.31 -2.83 9.08
CA HIS A 34 -4.96 -3.40 9.16
C HIS A 34 -4.06 -2.58 10.09
N LEU A 35 -4.10 -1.25 9.99
CA LEU A 35 -3.37 -0.36 10.90
C LEU A 35 -3.86 -0.49 12.36
N GLY A 36 -5.14 -0.76 12.60
CA GLY A 36 -5.63 -1.08 13.94
C GLY A 36 -5.07 -2.41 14.47
N TYR A 37 -5.05 -3.46 13.64
CA TYR A 37 -4.45 -4.76 13.98
C TYR A 37 -2.95 -4.64 14.26
N PHE A 38 -2.23 -3.86 13.45
CA PHE A 38 -0.81 -3.62 13.59
C PHE A 38 -0.48 -2.84 14.87
N HIS A 39 -1.28 -1.83 15.18
CA HIS A 39 -1.16 -1.08 16.43
C HIS A 39 -1.30 -2.00 17.64
N ASN A 40 -2.40 -2.77 17.71
CA ASN A 40 -2.62 -3.71 18.81
C ASN A 40 -1.48 -4.75 18.92
N GLU A 41 -1.05 -5.34 17.81
CA GLU A 41 -0.01 -6.38 17.87
C GLU A 41 1.40 -5.80 18.14
N TYR A 42 1.84 -4.82 17.35
CA TYR A 42 3.21 -4.34 17.38
C TYR A 42 3.47 -3.29 18.47
N VAL A 43 2.47 -2.47 18.82
CA VAL A 43 2.61 -1.44 19.87
C VAL A 43 2.15 -1.99 21.22
N GLN A 44 0.88 -2.41 21.34
CA GLN A 44 0.29 -2.74 22.64
C GLN A 44 0.78 -4.08 23.20
N ARG A 45 0.71 -5.15 22.40
CA ARG A 45 1.02 -6.50 22.86
C ARG A 45 2.51 -6.77 22.89
N ARG A 46 3.21 -6.51 21.78
CA ARG A 46 4.63 -6.85 21.66
C ARG A 46 5.58 -5.72 22.02
N LYS A 47 5.11 -4.48 22.03
CA LYS A 47 5.92 -3.29 22.38
C LYS A 47 7.20 -3.21 21.53
N TRP A 48 7.08 -3.50 20.24
CA TRP A 48 8.16 -3.33 19.27
C TRP A 48 8.38 -1.86 18.95
N LEU A 49 7.33 -1.05 19.09
CA LEU A 49 7.28 0.37 18.79
C LEU A 49 6.46 1.05 19.89
N ASP A 50 6.74 2.32 20.15
CA ASP A 50 5.85 3.18 20.93
C ASP A 50 4.76 3.84 20.04
N GLU A 51 3.80 4.47 20.70
CA GLU A 51 2.65 5.13 20.07
C GLU A 51 3.05 6.18 19.03
N LYS A 52 4.06 7.01 19.38
CA LYS A 52 4.51 8.13 18.54
C LYS A 52 5.26 7.62 17.31
N THR A 53 6.19 6.70 17.50
CA THR A 53 6.94 6.05 16.43
C THR A 53 6.00 5.33 15.46
N TYR A 54 4.97 4.67 15.98
CA TYR A 54 3.96 4.05 15.13
C TYR A 54 3.16 5.10 14.33
N ALA A 55 2.69 6.17 14.98
CA ALA A 55 1.95 7.24 14.32
C ALA A 55 2.78 7.92 13.22
N ASP A 56 4.05 8.23 13.46
CA ASP A 56 4.96 8.83 12.49
C ASP A 56 5.20 7.88 11.30
N LEU A 57 5.37 6.58 11.56
CA LEU A 57 5.48 5.58 10.50
C LEU A 57 4.22 5.50 9.65
N VAL A 58 3.03 5.50 10.29
CA VAL A 58 1.76 5.52 9.57
C VAL A 58 1.64 6.78 8.72
N ALA A 59 1.99 7.95 9.26
CA ALA A 59 1.95 9.21 8.54
C ALA A 59 2.88 9.19 7.31
N LEU A 60 4.12 8.71 7.48
CA LEU A 60 5.08 8.54 6.38
C LEU A 60 4.54 7.62 5.29
N CYS A 61 3.99 6.45 5.65
CA CYS A 61 3.44 5.50 4.69
C CYS A 61 2.12 5.96 4.04
N GLN A 62 1.39 6.90 4.64
CA GLN A 62 0.23 7.52 3.97
C GLN A 62 0.64 8.64 3.00
N PHE A 63 1.84 9.19 3.16
CA PHE A 63 2.37 10.19 2.25
C PHE A 63 2.98 9.56 0.98
N LEU A 64 3.51 8.34 1.08
CA LEU A 64 4.14 7.65 -0.04
C LEU A 64 3.10 6.97 -0.97
N PRO A 65 3.40 6.83 -2.27
CA PRO A 65 2.56 6.04 -3.16
C PRO A 65 2.65 4.56 -2.78
N GLY A 66 1.49 3.90 -2.72
CA GLY A 66 1.32 2.47 -2.48
C GLY A 66 0.34 2.17 -1.34
N PRO A 67 0.10 0.87 -1.06
CA PRO A 67 -0.81 0.46 0.00
C PRO A 67 -0.20 0.74 1.38
N ALA A 68 -0.70 1.78 2.06
CA ALA A 68 -0.18 2.26 3.33
C ALA A 68 0.01 1.15 4.38
N SER A 69 -0.95 0.23 4.56
CA SER A 69 -0.81 -0.86 5.55
C SER A 69 0.38 -1.76 5.25
N SER A 70 0.60 -2.16 3.99
CA SER A 70 1.71 -3.04 3.64
C SER A 70 3.06 -2.32 3.82
N GLN A 71 3.11 -1.03 3.50
CA GLN A 71 4.30 -0.20 3.74
C GLN A 71 4.62 -0.05 5.22
N VAL A 72 3.61 0.13 6.08
CA VAL A 72 3.81 0.15 7.54
C VAL A 72 4.37 -1.20 7.99
N GLY A 73 3.78 -2.32 7.57
CA GLY A 73 4.31 -3.65 7.90
C GLY A 73 5.77 -3.84 7.50
N ILE A 74 6.12 -3.47 6.26
CA ILE A 74 7.51 -3.45 5.78
C ILE A 74 8.39 -2.57 6.67
N GLY A 75 7.94 -1.34 6.96
CA GLY A 75 8.66 -0.39 7.80
C GLY A 75 8.97 -0.95 9.19
N ILE A 76 7.98 -1.56 9.83
CA ILE A 76 8.14 -2.25 11.13
C ILE A 76 9.16 -3.38 11.02
N GLY A 77 9.09 -4.19 9.96
CA GLY A 77 10.08 -5.24 9.69
C GLY A 77 11.49 -4.68 9.51
N VAL A 78 11.64 -3.56 8.78
CA VAL A 78 12.92 -2.87 8.59
C VAL A 78 13.47 -2.34 9.91
N MET A 79 12.64 -1.70 10.72
CA MET A 79 13.06 -1.16 12.02
C MET A 79 13.51 -2.28 12.96
N ARG A 80 12.92 -3.48 12.88
CA ARG A 80 13.23 -4.61 13.75
C ARG A 80 14.46 -5.42 13.33
N ALA A 81 14.65 -5.67 12.04
CA ALA A 81 15.73 -6.56 11.57
C ALA A 81 16.38 -6.09 10.25
N GLY A 82 16.35 -4.79 9.98
CA GLY A 82 16.91 -4.20 8.76
C GLY A 82 16.14 -4.60 7.51
N VAL A 83 16.72 -4.34 6.33
CA VAL A 83 16.05 -4.55 5.02
C VAL A 83 15.46 -5.96 4.88
N ILE A 84 16.18 -6.98 5.37
CA ILE A 84 15.71 -8.38 5.33
C ILE A 84 14.46 -8.57 6.20
N GLY A 85 14.39 -7.92 7.36
CA GLY A 85 13.17 -7.90 8.19
C GLY A 85 11.97 -7.30 7.45
N GLY A 86 12.19 -6.24 6.66
CA GLY A 86 11.16 -5.66 5.80
C GLY A 86 10.65 -6.62 4.74
N ILE A 87 11.56 -7.31 4.04
CA ILE A 87 11.21 -8.33 3.03
C ILE A 87 10.44 -9.47 3.67
N VAL A 88 10.91 -9.98 4.81
CA VAL A 88 10.26 -11.08 5.53
C VAL A 88 8.86 -10.68 6.01
N SER A 89 8.69 -9.44 6.51
CA SER A 89 7.38 -8.93 6.90
C SER A 89 6.42 -8.83 5.70
N PHE A 90 6.90 -8.32 4.56
CA PHE A 90 6.11 -8.24 3.34
C PHE A 90 5.63 -9.60 2.85
N ILE A 91 6.55 -10.57 2.78
CA ILE A 91 6.24 -11.94 2.36
C ILE A 91 5.24 -12.55 3.34
N GLY A 92 5.50 -12.47 4.65
CA GLY A 92 4.59 -13.01 5.66
C GLY A 92 3.20 -12.41 5.55
N PHE A 93 3.10 -11.08 5.47
CA PHE A 93 1.81 -10.41 5.43
C PHE A 93 1.02 -10.64 4.12
N THR A 94 1.71 -10.70 2.98
CA THR A 94 1.04 -10.65 1.66
C THR A 94 0.86 -12.03 1.02
N LEU A 95 1.87 -12.91 1.15
CA LEU A 95 1.88 -14.19 0.46
C LEU A 95 0.70 -15.12 0.83
N PRO A 96 0.24 -15.21 2.09
CA PRO A 96 -0.89 -16.08 2.43
C PRO A 96 -2.17 -15.72 1.68
N SER A 97 -2.47 -14.43 1.55
CA SER A 97 -3.63 -13.95 0.80
C SER A 97 -3.48 -14.20 -0.70
N VAL A 98 -2.27 -14.01 -1.25
CA VAL A 98 -1.98 -14.33 -2.67
C VAL A 98 -2.21 -15.81 -2.94
N LEU A 99 -1.71 -16.71 -2.08
CA LEU A 99 -1.92 -18.14 -2.22
C LEU A 99 -3.41 -18.51 -2.10
N ALA A 100 -4.13 -17.91 -1.14
CA ALA A 100 -5.56 -18.14 -0.98
C ALA A 100 -6.35 -17.72 -2.24
N LEU A 101 -6.02 -16.57 -2.84
CA LEU A 101 -6.65 -16.10 -4.08
C LEU A 101 -6.32 -16.97 -5.28
N ILE A 102 -5.06 -17.43 -5.42
CA ILE A 102 -4.65 -18.35 -6.49
C ILE A 102 -5.41 -19.67 -6.36
N ILE A 103 -5.45 -20.26 -5.15
CA ILE A 103 -6.18 -21.51 -4.90
C ILE A 103 -7.66 -21.33 -5.23
N PHE A 104 -8.27 -20.22 -4.80
CA PHE A 104 -9.66 -19.91 -5.09
C PHE A 104 -9.92 -19.79 -6.60
N ALA A 105 -9.05 -19.09 -7.34
CA ALA A 105 -9.15 -18.97 -8.79
C ALA A 105 -9.02 -20.33 -9.51
N LEU A 106 -8.07 -21.18 -9.08
CA LEU A 106 -7.90 -22.53 -9.64
C LEU A 106 -9.11 -23.43 -9.39
N ILE A 107 -9.75 -23.31 -8.22
CA ILE A 107 -10.98 -24.05 -7.91
C ILE A 107 -12.12 -23.58 -8.84
N LEU A 108 -12.26 -22.27 -9.04
CA LEU A 108 -13.32 -21.71 -9.88
C LEU A 108 -13.15 -22.02 -11.37
N GLN A 109 -11.92 -22.13 -11.89
CA GLN A 109 -11.68 -22.51 -13.29
C GLN A 109 -12.26 -23.89 -13.66
N GLY A 110 -12.46 -24.78 -12.69
CA GLY A 110 -13.05 -26.10 -12.88
C GLY A 110 -14.58 -26.15 -12.77
N LEU A 111 -15.23 -25.02 -12.50
CA LEU A 111 -16.66 -24.93 -12.26
C LEU A 111 -17.28 -23.93 -13.25
N ASP A 112 -18.46 -24.25 -13.79
CA ASP A 112 -19.22 -23.30 -14.63
C ASP A 112 -20.00 -22.34 -13.72
N VAL A 113 -19.32 -21.27 -13.29
CA VAL A 113 -19.82 -20.32 -12.29
C VAL A 113 -20.17 -18.96 -12.91
N GLY A 114 -20.01 -18.80 -14.22
CA GLY A 114 -20.23 -17.52 -14.93
C GLY A 114 -21.63 -16.92 -14.69
N ASP A 115 -22.64 -17.78 -14.57
CA ASP A 115 -24.04 -17.40 -14.31
C ASP A 115 -24.44 -17.44 -12.83
N ALA A 116 -23.48 -17.69 -11.91
CA ALA A 116 -23.81 -17.83 -10.51
C ALA A 116 -24.03 -16.44 -9.88
N GLY A 117 -25.30 -16.08 -9.66
CA GLY A 117 -25.71 -14.79 -9.10
C GLY A 117 -25.04 -14.39 -7.77
N TRP A 118 -24.40 -15.31 -7.06
CA TRP A 118 -23.60 -15.02 -5.88
C TRP A 118 -22.32 -14.24 -6.19
N ILE A 119 -21.70 -14.40 -7.38
CA ILE A 119 -20.55 -13.60 -7.81
C ILE A 119 -20.98 -12.13 -7.97
N HIS A 120 -22.15 -11.89 -8.58
CA HIS A 120 -22.73 -10.56 -8.67
C HIS A 120 -23.02 -9.97 -7.28
N GLY A 121 -23.57 -10.79 -6.36
CA GLY A 121 -23.72 -10.42 -4.96
C GLY A 121 -22.41 -10.00 -4.29
N LEU A 122 -21.32 -10.71 -4.57
CA LEU A 122 -19.98 -10.37 -4.06
C LEU A 122 -19.45 -9.05 -4.63
N LYS A 123 -19.69 -8.76 -5.93
CA LYS A 123 -19.36 -7.46 -6.55
C LYS A 123 -20.09 -6.30 -5.84
N ILE A 124 -21.37 -6.46 -5.48
CA ILE A 124 -22.13 -5.45 -4.72
C ILE A 124 -21.55 -5.26 -3.30
N VAL A 125 -21.17 -6.35 -2.63
CA VAL A 125 -20.52 -6.28 -1.31
C VAL A 125 -19.21 -5.49 -1.38
N ALA A 126 -18.42 -5.64 -2.44
CA ALA A 126 -17.20 -4.86 -2.63
C ALA A 126 -17.47 -3.34 -2.63
N VAL A 127 -18.53 -2.89 -3.30
CA VAL A 127 -18.93 -1.46 -3.31
C VAL A 127 -19.27 -0.98 -1.89
N ALA A 128 -20.01 -1.78 -1.11
CA ALA A 128 -20.35 -1.44 0.27
C ALA A 128 -19.10 -1.36 1.17
N VAL A 129 -18.14 -2.27 1.00
CA VAL A 129 -16.86 -2.26 1.73
C VAL A 129 -16.03 -1.03 1.38
N VAL A 130 -15.92 -0.68 0.10
CA VAL A 130 -15.23 0.55 -0.36
C VAL A 130 -15.89 1.78 0.24
N ALA A 131 -17.22 1.88 0.18
CA ALA A 131 -17.97 3.01 0.74
C ALA A 131 -17.76 3.14 2.26
N HIS A 132 -17.81 2.03 3.00
CA HIS A 132 -17.55 2.01 4.44
C HIS A 132 -16.13 2.49 4.78
N ALA A 133 -15.13 2.04 4.00
CA ALA A 133 -13.75 2.46 4.18
C ALA A 133 -13.57 3.97 3.91
N ILE A 134 -14.17 4.50 2.85
CA ILE A 134 -14.13 5.93 2.52
C ILE A 134 -14.78 6.76 3.64
N LEU A 135 -15.93 6.33 4.17
CA LEU A 135 -16.59 7.02 5.28
C LEU A 135 -15.69 7.05 6.53
N GLY A 136 -15.06 5.94 6.88
CA GLY A 136 -14.11 5.89 7.99
C GLY A 136 -12.87 6.78 7.80
N MET A 137 -12.34 6.86 6.57
CA MET A 137 -11.24 7.76 6.23
C MET A 137 -11.66 9.24 6.28
N ALA A 138 -12.81 9.58 5.72
CA ALA A 138 -13.33 10.94 5.71
C ALA A 138 -13.51 11.48 7.13
N GLN A 139 -14.06 10.67 8.04
CA GLN A 139 -14.23 11.05 9.45
C GLN A 139 -12.90 11.35 10.16
N LYS A 140 -11.84 10.60 9.86
CA LYS A 140 -10.53 10.73 10.54
C LYS A 140 -9.62 11.78 9.90
N LEU A 141 -9.58 11.84 8.57
CA LEU A 141 -8.60 12.65 7.82
C LEU A 141 -9.14 14.03 7.43
N THR A 142 -10.46 14.20 7.40
CA THR A 142 -11.12 15.49 7.10
C THR A 142 -12.00 15.97 8.27
N PRO A 143 -11.44 16.19 9.47
CA PRO A 143 -12.23 16.57 10.64
C PRO A 143 -12.86 17.97 10.49
N ASP A 144 -12.15 18.91 9.87
CA ASP A 144 -12.55 20.31 9.72
C ASP A 144 -13.06 20.66 8.31
N LEU A 145 -13.72 21.82 8.22
CA LEU A 145 -14.37 22.27 6.98
C LEU A 145 -13.35 22.52 5.86
N ASN A 146 -12.15 23.00 6.18
CA ASN A 146 -11.11 23.27 5.18
C ASN A 146 -10.62 21.97 4.54
N ARG A 147 -10.34 20.94 5.35
CA ARG A 147 -9.96 19.61 4.85
C ARG A 147 -11.09 18.92 4.08
N LYS A 148 -12.34 19.07 4.52
CA LYS A 148 -13.51 18.54 3.78
C LYS A 148 -13.67 19.21 2.43
N ALA A 149 -13.51 20.53 2.36
CA ALA A 149 -13.57 21.27 1.10
C ALA A 149 -12.44 20.85 0.15
N LEU A 150 -11.23 20.66 0.67
CA LEU A 150 -10.10 20.19 -0.13
C LEU A 150 -10.29 18.76 -0.65
N ALA A 151 -10.83 17.86 0.17
CA ALA A 151 -11.18 16.50 -0.25
C ALA A 151 -12.31 16.49 -1.30
N LEU A 152 -13.33 17.33 -1.14
CA LEU A 152 -14.40 17.47 -2.14
C LEU A 152 -13.87 18.05 -3.45
N PHE A 153 -12.99 19.04 -3.40
CA PHE A 153 -12.30 19.58 -4.57
C PHE A 153 -11.51 18.48 -5.29
N ALA A 154 -10.68 17.74 -4.56
CA ALA A 154 -9.91 16.62 -5.11
C ALA A 154 -10.80 15.56 -5.76
N LEU A 155 -11.90 15.20 -5.10
CA LEU A 155 -12.89 14.26 -5.64
C LEU A 155 -13.50 14.75 -6.96
N ILE A 156 -13.98 15.99 -7.00
CA ILE A 156 -14.62 16.55 -8.21
C ILE A 156 -13.63 16.59 -9.36
N VAL A 157 -12.43 17.14 -9.13
CA VAL A 157 -11.41 17.31 -10.17
C VAL A 157 -10.94 15.97 -10.73
N THR A 158 -10.73 14.96 -9.87
CA THR A 158 -10.31 13.62 -10.31
C THR A 158 -11.40 12.85 -11.05
N LEU A 159 -12.67 13.08 -10.73
CA LEU A 159 -13.80 12.48 -11.45
C LEU A 159 -13.99 13.08 -12.85
N LEU A 160 -13.78 14.40 -12.98
CA LEU A 160 -13.90 15.11 -14.25
C LEU A 160 -12.71 14.85 -15.19
N TRP A 161 -11.48 14.79 -14.67
CA TRP A 161 -10.28 14.53 -15.44
C TRP A 161 -9.50 13.34 -14.92
N GLN A 162 -9.77 12.18 -15.50
CA GLN A 162 -9.27 10.88 -15.05
C GLN A 162 -7.87 10.57 -15.60
N THR A 163 -6.92 11.51 -15.44
CA THR A 163 -5.52 11.36 -15.89
C THR A 163 -4.55 11.34 -14.71
N ALA A 164 -3.40 10.68 -14.89
CA ALA A 164 -2.34 10.64 -13.87
C ALA A 164 -1.82 12.06 -13.52
N PHE A 165 -1.72 12.95 -14.51
CA PHE A 165 -1.29 14.34 -14.29
C PHE A 165 -2.28 15.11 -13.41
N THR A 166 -3.58 14.85 -13.53
CA THR A 166 -4.60 15.44 -12.66
C THR A 166 -4.34 15.07 -11.19
N GLN A 167 -4.06 13.81 -10.91
CA GLN A 167 -3.82 13.32 -9.55
C GLN A 167 -2.60 14.02 -8.93
N VAL A 168 -1.49 14.08 -9.68
CA VAL A 168 -0.27 14.77 -9.23
C VAL A 168 -0.54 16.26 -9.00
N GLY A 169 -1.24 16.92 -9.92
CA GLY A 169 -1.60 18.33 -9.78
C GLY A 169 -2.47 18.61 -8.55
N VAL A 170 -3.48 17.79 -8.30
CA VAL A 170 -4.35 17.88 -7.11
C VAL A 170 -3.53 17.73 -5.82
N ILE A 171 -2.59 16.77 -5.77
CA ILE A 171 -1.70 16.60 -4.62
C ILE A 171 -0.86 17.85 -4.39
N LEU A 172 -0.21 18.39 -5.42
CA LEU A 172 0.64 19.58 -5.31
C LEU A 172 -0.14 20.82 -4.86
N VAL A 173 -1.31 21.05 -5.44
CA VAL A 173 -2.19 22.17 -5.07
C VAL A 173 -2.70 22.01 -3.64
N SER A 174 -3.12 20.81 -3.26
CA SER A 174 -3.60 20.50 -1.91
C SER A 174 -2.49 20.67 -0.86
N ALA A 175 -1.27 20.24 -1.20
CA ALA A 175 -0.10 20.43 -0.35
C ALA A 175 0.24 21.91 -0.17
N PHE A 176 0.20 22.70 -1.24
CA PHE A 176 0.47 24.14 -1.18
C PHE A 176 -0.58 24.89 -0.33
N ILE A 177 -1.88 24.61 -0.56
CA ILE A 177 -2.97 25.18 0.23
C ILE A 177 -2.83 24.76 1.70
N GLY A 178 -2.58 23.47 1.95
CA GLY A 178 -2.36 22.94 3.30
C GLY A 178 -1.19 23.63 4.02
N TYR A 179 -0.07 23.85 3.32
CA TYR A 179 1.08 24.56 3.87
C TYR A 179 0.74 25.99 4.28
N LEU A 180 -0.02 26.72 3.47
CA LEU A 180 -0.42 28.09 3.79
C LEU A 180 -1.38 28.15 5.00
N ILE A 181 -2.31 27.21 5.10
CA ILE A 181 -3.33 27.20 6.16
C ILE A 181 -2.77 26.71 7.51
N TYR A 182 -1.89 25.71 7.51
CA TYR A 182 -1.43 25.03 8.73
C TYR A 182 0.01 25.37 9.14
N LYS A 183 0.62 26.40 8.55
CA LYS A 183 2.00 26.83 8.80
C LYS A 183 2.38 27.01 10.29
N GLN A 184 1.41 27.29 11.15
CA GLN A 184 1.61 27.61 12.57
C GLN A 184 1.37 26.43 13.55
N HIS A 185 0.92 25.27 13.08
CA HIS A 185 0.83 24.06 13.92
C HIS A 185 2.13 23.25 13.81
N ALA A 186 3.22 23.78 14.37
CA ALA A 186 4.43 22.99 14.61
C ALA A 186 4.25 22.26 15.95
N GLU A 187 3.81 21.01 15.90
CA GLU A 187 3.88 20.16 17.10
C GLU A 187 5.36 19.95 17.47
N SER A 188 5.67 20.37 18.70
CA SER A 188 6.95 20.26 19.36
C SER A 188 7.18 18.83 19.84
N GLU A 189 8.09 18.12 19.18
CA GLU A 189 9.12 17.21 19.72
C GLU A 189 9.60 16.33 18.56
N GLU A 190 10.83 16.55 18.10
CA GLU A 190 11.50 15.70 17.11
C GLU A 190 11.70 14.29 17.67
N ALA A 191 10.76 13.38 17.44
CA ALA A 191 11.03 11.96 17.55
C ALA A 191 11.67 11.53 16.23
N HIS A 192 12.98 11.32 16.23
CA HIS A 192 13.66 10.79 15.06
C HIS A 192 13.26 9.32 14.87
N LEU A 193 12.47 9.04 13.83
CA LEU A 193 12.29 7.68 13.32
C LEU A 193 13.67 7.08 13.00
N HIS A 194 14.17 6.20 13.87
CA HIS A 194 15.44 5.52 13.66
C HIS A 194 15.26 4.35 12.71
N PHE A 195 15.50 4.59 11.42
CA PHE A 195 15.60 3.53 10.42
C PHE A 195 17.04 2.98 10.34
N PRO A 196 17.25 1.67 10.46
CA PRO A 196 18.58 1.04 10.33
C PRO A 196 18.99 0.90 8.85
N VAL A 197 18.84 1.96 8.07
CA VAL A 197 19.16 1.99 6.63
C VAL A 197 20.09 3.18 6.35
N SER A 198 21.20 2.92 5.65
CA SER A 198 22.13 3.99 5.30
C SER A 198 21.55 4.94 4.26
N ARG A 199 21.90 6.23 4.34
CA ARG A 199 21.48 7.24 3.34
C ARG A 199 21.88 6.87 1.91
N ARG A 200 23.05 6.23 1.74
CA ARG A 200 23.51 5.74 0.43
C ARG A 200 22.60 4.66 -0.14
N PHE A 201 22.19 3.70 0.69
CA PHE A 201 21.26 2.65 0.28
C PHE A 201 19.89 3.25 -0.08
N GLY A 202 19.39 4.19 0.72
CA GLY A 202 18.16 4.93 0.39
C GLY A 202 18.24 5.65 -0.95
N ALA A 203 19.35 6.35 -1.24
CA ALA A 203 19.57 7.02 -2.52
C ALA A 203 19.61 6.03 -3.70
N ILE A 204 20.22 4.85 -3.51
CA ILE A 204 20.22 3.78 -4.53
C ILE A 204 18.79 3.27 -4.77
N CYS A 205 18.01 2.98 -3.72
CA CYS A 205 16.62 2.55 -3.87
C CYS A 205 15.76 3.61 -4.58
N LEU A 206 15.95 4.88 -4.26
CA LEU A 206 15.21 5.98 -4.89
C LEU A 206 15.60 6.16 -6.36
N SER A 207 16.89 6.05 -6.66
CA SER A 207 17.40 6.11 -8.04
C SER A 207 16.89 4.93 -8.86
N LEU A 208 16.88 3.73 -8.28
CA LEU A 208 16.32 2.54 -8.91
C LEU A 208 14.81 2.70 -9.14
N PHE A 209 14.09 3.28 -8.17
CA PHE A 209 12.66 3.51 -8.27
C PHE A 209 12.31 4.42 -9.47
N PHE A 210 12.88 5.62 -9.52
CA PHE A 210 12.62 6.54 -10.64
C PHE A 210 13.23 6.04 -11.95
N GLY A 211 14.38 5.38 -11.90
CA GLY A 211 15.02 4.76 -13.06
C GLY A 211 14.10 3.73 -13.72
N LEU A 212 13.54 2.79 -12.96
CA LEU A 212 12.60 1.79 -13.47
C LEU A 212 11.32 2.44 -13.99
N LEU A 213 10.80 3.46 -13.30
CA LEU A 213 9.58 4.16 -13.70
C LEU A 213 9.70 4.83 -15.08
N ILE A 214 10.91 5.28 -15.45
CA ILE A 214 11.19 5.95 -16.73
C ILE A 214 11.63 4.94 -17.80
N ILE A 215 12.48 3.98 -17.43
CA ILE A 215 13.12 3.06 -18.39
C ILE A 215 12.17 1.96 -18.86
N LEU A 216 11.35 1.37 -17.97
CA LEU A 216 10.40 0.31 -18.34
C LEU A 216 9.42 0.69 -19.47
N PRO A 217 8.79 1.89 -19.47
CA PRO A 217 7.97 2.34 -20.59
C PRO A 217 8.71 2.30 -21.94
N LEU A 218 9.97 2.77 -21.94
CA LEU A 218 10.78 2.85 -23.16
C LEU A 218 11.17 1.47 -23.67
N ILE A 219 11.52 0.55 -22.76
CA ILE A 219 11.83 -0.84 -23.12
C ILE A 219 10.55 -1.55 -23.62
N ARG A 220 9.40 -1.28 -23.00
CA ARG A 220 8.10 -1.82 -23.45
C ARG A 220 7.79 -1.42 -24.89
N GLU A 221 8.06 -0.19 -25.30
CA GLU A 221 7.84 0.23 -26.69
C GLU A 221 8.90 -0.34 -27.66
N ALA A 222 10.13 -0.52 -27.18
CA ALA A 222 11.23 -1.07 -27.98
C ALA A 222 11.18 -2.60 -28.15
N THR A 223 10.38 -3.31 -27.35
CA THR A 223 10.33 -4.78 -27.34
C THR A 223 8.90 -5.29 -27.49
N SER A 224 8.71 -6.36 -28.26
CA SER A 224 7.41 -7.04 -28.38
C SER A 224 7.19 -8.13 -27.33
N LEU A 225 7.92 -8.07 -26.20
CA LEU A 225 7.88 -9.11 -25.17
C LEU A 225 6.77 -8.82 -24.15
N ASN A 226 5.75 -9.67 -24.13
CA ASN A 226 4.60 -9.53 -23.23
C ASN A 226 5.00 -9.44 -21.74
N TRP A 227 6.01 -10.18 -21.29
CA TRP A 227 6.45 -10.12 -19.89
C TRP A 227 6.98 -8.74 -19.47
N ILE A 228 7.60 -8.00 -20.38
CA ILE A 228 8.09 -6.65 -20.11
C ILE A 228 6.92 -5.68 -19.98
N ALA A 229 5.93 -5.78 -20.89
CA ALA A 229 4.71 -4.99 -20.78
C ALA A 229 3.97 -5.27 -19.46
N MET A 230 3.93 -6.52 -19.02
CA MET A 230 3.28 -6.90 -17.76
C MET A 230 3.99 -6.30 -16.56
N PHE A 231 5.32 -6.41 -16.55
CA PHE A 231 6.13 -5.86 -15.49
C PHE A 231 6.03 -4.33 -15.44
N ASP A 232 6.07 -3.63 -16.58
CA ASP A 232 5.84 -2.18 -16.66
C ASP A 232 4.47 -1.79 -16.08
N SER A 233 3.38 -2.41 -16.52
CA SER A 233 2.04 -2.09 -16.04
C SER A 233 1.88 -2.33 -14.53
N PHE A 234 2.39 -3.46 -14.00
CA PHE A 234 2.37 -3.70 -12.54
C PHE A 234 3.26 -2.70 -11.78
N TYR A 235 4.47 -2.45 -12.27
CA TYR A 235 5.41 -1.56 -11.62
C TYR A 235 4.88 -0.13 -11.55
N ARG A 236 4.37 0.38 -12.67
CA ARG A 236 3.82 1.73 -12.78
C ARG A 236 2.56 1.90 -11.96
N SER A 237 1.63 0.94 -12.04
CA SER A 237 0.42 0.95 -11.20
C SER A 237 0.81 0.99 -9.72
N GLY A 238 1.68 0.07 -9.27
CA GLY A 238 2.14 0.04 -7.88
C GLY A 238 2.90 1.29 -7.42
N SER A 239 3.63 1.94 -8.34
CA SER A 239 4.45 3.14 -8.05
C SER A 239 3.66 4.44 -8.02
N LEU A 240 2.49 4.49 -8.67
CA LEU A 240 1.68 5.71 -8.82
C LEU A 240 0.36 5.68 -8.03
N VAL A 241 0.00 4.53 -7.46
CA VAL A 241 -1.19 4.44 -6.61
C VAL A 241 -0.99 5.27 -5.35
N PHE A 242 -1.86 6.24 -5.09
CA PHE A 242 -2.01 6.86 -3.78
C PHE A 242 -3.32 6.36 -3.16
N GLY A 243 -3.23 5.68 -2.02
CA GLY A 243 -4.35 5.00 -1.37
C GLY A 243 -4.20 3.47 -1.39
N GLY A 244 -4.95 2.78 -0.53
CA GLY A 244 -4.89 1.31 -0.43
C GLY A 244 -5.39 0.54 -1.66
N GLY A 245 -5.61 -0.77 -1.51
CA GLY A 245 -6.00 -1.68 -2.60
C GLY A 245 -7.24 -1.26 -3.41
N HIS A 246 -8.09 -0.39 -2.87
CA HIS A 246 -9.30 0.12 -3.55
C HIS A 246 -9.01 1.03 -4.74
N VAL A 247 -7.85 1.70 -4.80
CA VAL A 247 -7.44 2.53 -5.95
C VAL A 247 -6.61 1.73 -6.96
N VAL A 248 -5.98 0.65 -6.48
CA VAL A 248 -5.19 -0.27 -7.32
C VAL A 248 -6.07 -0.98 -8.32
N LEU A 249 -7.26 -1.45 -7.93
CA LEU A 249 -8.18 -2.21 -8.79
C LEU A 249 -8.56 -1.45 -10.07
N PRO A 250 -9.09 -0.21 -10.02
CA PRO A 250 -9.40 0.55 -11.23
C PRO A 250 -8.18 0.88 -12.10
N LEU A 251 -6.99 1.03 -11.49
CA LEU A 251 -5.75 1.27 -12.23
C LEU A 251 -5.25 0.01 -12.93
N LEU A 252 -5.32 -1.15 -12.28
CA LEU A 252 -5.04 -2.43 -12.91
C LEU A 252 -6.08 -2.72 -14.00
N GLU A 253 -7.36 -2.52 -13.76
CA GLU A 253 -8.41 -2.69 -14.78
C GLU A 253 -8.09 -1.87 -16.05
N ARG A 254 -7.73 -0.59 -15.89
CA ARG A 254 -7.32 0.29 -17.01
C ARG A 254 -6.08 -0.16 -17.76
N GLU A 255 -5.15 -0.82 -17.09
CA GLU A 255 -3.91 -1.30 -17.71
C GLU A 255 -4.09 -2.66 -18.40
N PHE A 256 -4.96 -3.52 -17.85
CA PHE A 256 -5.06 -4.94 -18.24
C PHE A 256 -6.29 -5.27 -19.10
N VAL A 257 -7.39 -4.51 -18.99
CA VAL A 257 -8.61 -4.76 -19.77
C VAL A 257 -8.49 -4.23 -21.21
N PRO A 258 -8.06 -2.97 -21.46
CA PRO A 258 -7.92 -2.47 -22.83
C PRO A 258 -6.84 -3.18 -23.64
N THR A 259 -5.86 -3.80 -22.97
CA THR A 259 -4.78 -4.59 -23.59
C THR A 259 -5.21 -6.02 -23.93
N GLY A 260 -6.44 -6.42 -23.55
CA GLY A 260 -7.01 -7.74 -23.83
C GLY A 260 -6.46 -8.87 -22.95
N TRP A 261 -5.79 -8.54 -21.84
CA TRP A 261 -5.17 -9.53 -20.96
C TRP A 261 -6.11 -10.01 -19.86
N LEU A 262 -7.13 -9.21 -19.51
CA LEU A 262 -8.30 -9.60 -18.73
C LEU A 262 -9.55 -9.12 -19.45
N SER A 263 -10.65 -9.89 -19.39
CA SER A 263 -11.96 -9.41 -19.83
C SER A 263 -12.58 -8.49 -18.76
N GLU A 264 -13.50 -7.61 -19.13
CA GLU A 264 -14.25 -6.75 -18.17
C GLU A 264 -15.01 -7.57 -17.12
N GLU A 265 -15.29 -8.84 -17.41
CA GLU A 265 -16.09 -9.73 -16.57
C GLU A 265 -15.25 -10.62 -15.64
N ALA A 266 -13.94 -10.73 -15.88
CA ALA A 266 -13.00 -11.62 -15.18
C ALA A 266 -12.57 -11.11 -13.78
#